data_AF-A0A812JBX4-F1
#
_entry.id   AF-A0A812JBX4-F1
#
_cell.length_a   1.000
_cell.length_b   1.000
_cell.length_c   1.000
_cell.angle_alpha   90.00
_cell.angle_beta   90.00
_cell.angle_gamma   90.00
#
_symmetry.space_group_name_H-M   'P 1'
#
loop_
_entity.id
_entity.type
_entity.pdbx_description
1 polymer ?
#
loop_
_entity_poly.entity_id
_entity_poly.type
_entity_poly.pdbx_seq_one_letter_code
_entity_poly.pdbx_strand_id
1 'polypeptide(L)'
;MGAAFWTRPSEVSQGLNYDLHMKVLNTQDFGIPQSRRRLYMVAIREDQKVKAFKWPEKRQLSVNALKQFLDRATSGEEILDLSKHTRAKGMSEADLWEKACVLDVGSSTKFQCGRTGVTPYLTKIRLSFQ
;
A
#
# COMPACT_ATOMS: atom_id res chain seq x y z
N MET A 1 5.39 -8.99 -23.47
CA MET A 1 6.60 -8.24 -23.08
C MET A 1 6.83 -8.31 -21.56
N GLY A 2 6.89 -9.52 -20.97
CA GLY A 2 6.91 -9.68 -19.50
C GLY A 2 7.73 -10.87 -18.95
N ALA A 3 8.30 -11.73 -19.80
CA ALA A 3 9.07 -12.89 -19.35
C ALA A 3 10.50 -12.53 -18.93
N ALA A 4 11.15 -11.59 -19.63
CA ALA A 4 12.57 -11.26 -19.43
C ALA A 4 12.91 -10.71 -18.04
N PHE A 5 11.95 -10.12 -17.33
CA PHE A 5 12.16 -9.64 -15.97
C PHE A 5 12.34 -10.79 -14.98
N TRP A 6 11.63 -11.90 -15.19
CA TRP A 6 11.66 -13.05 -14.29
C TRP A 6 12.84 -14.00 -14.57
N THR A 7 13.42 -13.96 -15.78
CA THR A 7 14.53 -14.86 -16.15
C THR A 7 15.89 -14.34 -15.73
N ARG A 8 16.15 -13.03 -15.87
CA ARG A 8 17.46 -12.43 -15.56
C ARG A 8 17.97 -12.68 -14.14
N PRO A 9 17.16 -12.56 -13.06
CA PRO A 9 17.66 -12.79 -11.71
C PRO A 9 18.21 -14.21 -11.53
N SER A 10 17.54 -15.21 -12.11
CA SER A 10 17.98 -16.61 -12.06
C SER A 10 19.28 -16.84 -12.83
N GLU A 11 19.41 -16.23 -14.01
CA GLU A 11 20.62 -16.30 -14.83
C GLU A 11 21.84 -15.72 -14.09
N VAL A 12 21.68 -14.55 -13.46
CA VAL A 12 22.76 -13.90 -12.67
C VAL A 12 23.12 -14.74 -11.44
N SER A 13 22.12 -15.34 -10.77
CA SER A 13 22.35 -16.14 -9.56
C SER A 13 23.13 -17.42 -9.84
N GLN A 14 22.80 -18.12 -10.95
CA GLN A 14 23.51 -19.34 -11.38
C GLN A 14 24.97 -19.04 -11.72
N GLY A 15 25.24 -17.91 -12.39
CA GLY A 15 26.61 -17.48 -12.70
C GLY A 15 27.45 -17.15 -11.45
N LEU A 16 26.81 -16.90 -10.31
CA LEU A 16 27.46 -16.52 -9.05
C LEU A 16 27.45 -17.62 -7.98
N ASN A 17 26.96 -18.83 -8.32
CA ASN A 17 26.85 -19.97 -7.40
C ASN A 17 25.92 -19.70 -6.19
N TYR A 18 24.75 -19.13 -6.46
CA TYR A 18 23.68 -18.90 -5.49
C TYR A 18 22.38 -19.63 -5.89
N ASP A 19 21.76 -20.28 -4.92
CA ASP A 19 20.39 -20.80 -4.98
C ASP A 19 19.39 -19.65 -4.73
N LEU A 20 18.59 -19.32 -5.75
CA LEU A 20 17.67 -18.17 -5.75
C LEU A 20 16.22 -18.60 -5.53
N HIS A 21 15.60 -18.03 -4.49
CA HIS A 21 14.19 -18.19 -4.16
C HIS A 21 13.46 -16.86 -4.35
N MET A 22 12.43 -16.85 -5.20
CA MET A 22 11.61 -15.66 -5.45
C MET A 22 10.14 -15.91 -5.13
N LYS A 23 9.50 -15.00 -4.39
CA LYS A 23 8.07 -15.08 -4.10
C LYS A 23 7.46 -13.72 -3.84
N VAL A 24 6.25 -13.50 -4.35
CA VAL A 24 5.43 -12.35 -3.98
C VAL A 24 4.69 -12.67 -2.69
N LEU A 25 4.94 -11.89 -1.64
CA LEU A 25 4.30 -12.04 -0.33
C LEU A 25 3.44 -10.81 -0.04
N ASN A 26 2.29 -11.03 0.61
CA ASN A 26 1.43 -9.96 1.11
C ASN A 26 1.51 -9.92 2.64
N THR A 27 1.79 -8.75 3.22
CA THR A 27 1.87 -8.55 4.68
C THR A 27 0.60 -8.97 5.43
N GLN A 28 -0.56 -8.89 4.78
CA GLN A 28 -1.84 -9.35 5.37
C GLN A 28 -1.83 -10.86 5.69
N ASP A 29 -1.07 -11.66 4.94
CA ASP A 29 -1.00 -13.10 5.14
C ASP A 29 -0.07 -13.47 6.32
N PHE A 30 0.57 -12.49 6.96
CA PHE A 30 1.59 -12.67 8.00
C PHE A 30 1.28 -11.90 9.29
N GLY A 31 0.00 -11.61 9.56
CA GLY A 31 -0.43 -11.04 10.85
C GLY A 31 -0.35 -9.52 10.95
N ILE A 32 -0.14 -8.81 9.84
CA ILE A 32 -0.20 -7.33 9.80
C ILE A 32 -1.45 -6.89 9.04
N PRO A 33 -2.37 -6.10 9.64
CA PRO A 33 -3.63 -5.68 9.02
C PRO A 33 -3.42 -4.58 7.96
N GLN A 34 -2.59 -4.86 6.96
CA GLN A 34 -2.16 -3.93 5.92
C GLN A 34 -1.92 -4.73 4.64
N SER A 35 -2.55 -4.32 3.53
CA SER A 35 -2.33 -4.96 2.22
C SER A 35 -1.09 -4.36 1.55
N ARG A 36 -0.01 -5.14 1.47
CA ARG A 36 1.24 -4.75 0.83
C ARG A 36 1.91 -5.94 0.18
N ARG A 37 1.64 -6.10 -1.11
CA ARG A 37 2.28 -7.11 -1.95
C ARG A 37 3.67 -6.63 -2.37
N ARG A 38 4.69 -7.41 -2.04
CA ARG A 38 6.09 -7.13 -2.38
C ARG A 38 6.74 -8.40 -2.91
N LEU A 39 7.65 -8.24 -3.88
CA LEU A 39 8.51 -9.32 -4.35
C LEU A 39 9.69 -9.47 -3.39
N TYR A 40 9.87 -10.67 -2.85
CA TYR A 40 11.02 -11.04 -2.04
C TYR A 40 11.93 -11.96 -2.86
N MET A 41 13.23 -11.68 -2.82
CA MET A 41 14.28 -12.47 -3.44
C MET A 41 15.28 -12.86 -2.36
N VAL A 42 15.52 -14.15 -2.20
CA VAL A 42 16.47 -14.71 -1.24
C VAL A 42 17.48 -15.54 -2.02
N ALA A 43 18.74 -15.14 -2.01
CA ALA A 43 19.83 -15.84 -2.66
C ALA A 43 20.76 -16.42 -1.59
N ILE A 44 20.92 -17.74 -1.56
CA ILE A 44 21.78 -18.45 -0.60
C ILE A 44 22.94 -19.06 -1.37
N ARG A 45 24.17 -18.82 -0.92
CA ARG A 45 25.37 -19.35 -1.58
C ARG A 45 25.39 -20.87 -1.47
N GLU A 46 25.61 -21.58 -2.58
CA GLU A 46 25.45 -23.05 -2.64
C GLU A 46 26.43 -23.82 -1.75
N ASP A 47 27.59 -23.25 -1.45
CA ASP A 47 28.61 -23.84 -0.57
C ASP A 47 28.23 -23.79 0.92
N GLN A 48 27.23 -22.98 1.28
CA GLN A 48 26.72 -22.94 2.64
C GLN A 48 25.84 -24.17 2.87
N LYS A 49 26.20 -25.01 3.84
CA LYS A 49 25.40 -26.19 4.27
C LYS A 49 24.10 -25.79 5.00
N VAL A 50 23.34 -24.87 4.44
CA VAL A 50 22.06 -24.42 4.97
C VAL A 50 21.00 -25.45 4.60
N LYS A 51 20.10 -25.76 5.54
CA LYS A 51 18.91 -26.56 5.26
C LYS A 51 18.10 -25.90 4.14
N ALA A 52 17.40 -26.69 3.33
CA ALA A 52 16.54 -26.18 2.27
C ALA A 52 15.67 -25.02 2.77
N PHE A 53 15.81 -23.85 2.13
CA PHE A 53 15.08 -22.65 2.51
C PHE A 53 13.58 -22.88 2.37
N LYS A 54 12.81 -22.37 3.34
CA LYS A 54 11.36 -22.42 3.31
C LYS A 54 10.81 -21.03 3.60
N TRP A 55 9.84 -20.62 2.80
CA TRP A 55 9.06 -19.42 3.07
C TRP A 55 8.29 -19.56 4.38
N PRO A 56 8.08 -18.46 5.12
CA PRO A 56 7.29 -18.49 6.33
C PRO A 56 5.86 -18.95 6.02
N GLU A 57 5.29 -19.68 6.97
CA GLU A 57 3.89 -20.08 6.90
C GLU A 57 2.99 -18.87 7.11
N LYS A 58 1.84 -18.88 6.43
CA LYS A 58 0.84 -17.83 6.58
C LYS A 58 0.26 -17.89 8.00
N ARG A 59 0.00 -16.72 8.58
CA ARG A 59 -0.68 -16.58 9.86
C ARG A 59 -2.00 -15.87 9.64
N GLN A 60 -3.09 -16.48 10.11
CA GLN A 60 -4.39 -15.81 10.05
C GLN A 60 -4.41 -14.55 10.91
N LEU A 61 -4.93 -13.47 10.35
CA LEU A 61 -5.22 -12.24 11.06
C LEU A 61 -6.51 -12.39 11.86
N SER A 62 -6.50 -12.00 13.13
CA SER A 62 -7.74 -11.87 13.90
C SER A 62 -8.57 -10.69 13.40
N VAL A 63 -9.90 -10.79 13.48
CA VAL A 63 -10.85 -9.74 13.04
C VAL A 63 -10.59 -8.40 13.74
N ASN A 64 -10.03 -8.42 14.95
CA ASN A 64 -9.73 -7.24 15.76
C ASN A 64 -8.26 -6.79 15.72
N ALA A 65 -7.42 -7.32 14.80
CA ALA A 65 -6.00 -7.03 14.78
C ALA A 65 -5.70 -5.52 14.72
N LEU A 66 -6.44 -4.74 13.94
CA LEU A 66 -6.21 -3.30 13.80
C LEU A 66 -6.30 -2.55 15.15
N LYS A 67 -7.24 -2.92 16.03
CA LYS A 67 -7.42 -2.32 17.36
C LYS A 67 -6.24 -2.55 18.30
N GLN A 68 -5.36 -3.51 17.99
CA GLN A 68 -4.14 -3.78 18.74
C GLN A 68 -2.99 -2.85 18.32
N PHE A 69 -3.03 -2.30 17.10
CA PHE A 69 -2.03 -1.37 16.58
C PHE A 69 -2.40 0.11 16.83
N LEU A 70 -3.63 0.40 17.24
CA LEU A 70 -4.04 1.75 17.60
C LEU A 70 -3.37 2.19 18.89
N ASP A 71 -2.74 3.36 18.88
CA ASP A 71 -2.33 4.04 20.10
C ASP A 71 -3.58 4.44 20.90
N ARG A 72 -3.66 3.97 22.14
CA ARG A 72 -4.80 4.21 23.04
C ARG A 72 -4.51 5.29 24.09
N ALA A 73 -3.26 5.72 24.22
CA ALA A 73 -2.92 6.84 25.10
C ALA A 73 -3.49 8.16 24.57
N THR A 74 -3.72 8.21 23.26
CA THR A 74 -4.20 9.40 22.56
C THR A 74 -5.64 9.16 22.11
N SER A 75 -6.57 9.95 22.64
CA SER A 75 -7.94 10.02 22.15
C SER A 75 -8.08 11.28 21.32
N GLY A 76 -8.34 11.16 20.02
CA GLY A 76 -8.69 12.33 19.21
C GLY A 76 -10.14 12.75 19.52
N GLU A 77 -10.35 14.01 19.89
CA GLU A 77 -11.69 14.62 19.92
C GLU A 77 -12.11 15.14 18.54
N GLU A 78 -11.24 14.97 17.53
CA GLU A 78 -11.45 15.54 16.22
C GLU A 78 -12.56 14.78 15.48
N ILE A 79 -13.76 15.34 15.53
CA ILE A 79 -14.86 14.94 14.68
C ILE A 79 -14.58 15.51 13.29
N LEU A 80 -14.58 14.62 12.30
CA LEU A 80 -14.35 14.97 10.90
C LEU A 80 -15.46 15.91 10.40
N ASP A 81 -15.20 17.21 10.42
CA ASP A 81 -16.14 18.23 9.98
C ASP A 81 -16.01 18.49 8.47
N LEU A 82 -16.79 17.75 7.68
CA LEU A 82 -16.85 17.89 6.22
C LEU A 82 -17.43 19.24 5.77
N SER A 83 -18.13 19.96 6.66
CA SER A 83 -18.77 21.24 6.32
C SER A 83 -17.74 22.33 5.93
N LYS A 84 -16.51 22.22 6.43
CA LYS A 84 -15.40 23.10 6.05
C LYS A 84 -14.99 22.90 4.60
N HIS A 85 -15.04 21.66 4.12
CA HIS A 85 -14.65 21.29 2.76
C HIS A 85 -15.74 21.65 1.73
N THR A 86 -17.01 21.56 2.14
CA THR A 86 -18.16 21.99 1.33
C THR A 86 -18.23 23.51 1.20
N ARG A 87 -18.05 24.25 2.30
CA ARG A 87 -18.12 25.73 2.32
C ARG A 87 -17.00 26.40 1.52
N ALA A 88 -15.79 25.85 1.53
CA ALA A 88 -14.65 26.39 0.77
C ALA A 88 -14.80 26.27 -0.76
N LYS A 89 -15.72 25.41 -1.23
CA LYS A 89 -15.89 25.08 -2.65
C LYS A 89 -17.30 25.32 -3.19
N GLY A 90 -18.25 25.72 -2.34
CA GLY A 90 -19.66 25.89 -2.71
C GLY A 90 -20.35 24.60 -3.16
N MET A 91 -19.88 23.44 -2.67
CA MET A 91 -20.42 22.12 -3.02
C MET A 91 -21.26 21.59 -1.87
N SER A 92 -22.32 20.81 -2.12
CA SER A 92 -23.07 20.16 -1.06
C SER A 92 -22.35 18.91 -0.53
N GLU A 93 -22.73 18.40 0.64
CA GLU A 93 -22.15 17.15 1.16
C GLU A 93 -22.46 15.95 0.24
N ALA A 94 -23.63 15.94 -0.42
CA ALA A 94 -24.00 14.91 -1.38
C ALA A 94 -23.08 14.92 -2.61
N ASP A 95 -22.68 16.11 -3.07
CA ASP A 95 -21.76 16.25 -4.20
C ASP A 95 -20.37 15.65 -3.93
N LEU A 96 -19.91 15.62 -2.68
CA LEU A 96 -18.61 15.03 -2.32
C LEU A 96 -18.58 13.51 -2.55
N TRP A 97 -19.72 12.85 -2.37
CA TRP A 97 -19.87 11.41 -2.55
C TRP A 97 -20.12 11.03 -4.01
N GLU A 98 -20.77 11.92 -4.79
CA GLU A 98 -21.05 11.68 -6.20
C GLU A 98 -19.87 12.05 -7.12
N LYS A 99 -19.11 13.09 -6.79
CA LYS A 99 -18.01 13.58 -7.64
C LYS A 99 -16.68 13.03 -7.18
N ALA A 100 -15.80 12.77 -8.14
CA ALA A 100 -14.41 12.39 -7.86
C ALA A 100 -13.64 13.57 -7.23
N CYS A 101 -13.64 13.61 -5.90
CA CYS A 101 -12.93 14.60 -5.11
C CYS A 101 -11.84 13.95 -4.24
N VAL A 102 -10.77 14.70 -4.00
CA VAL A 102 -9.67 14.34 -3.11
C VAL A 102 -9.61 15.43 -2.06
N LEU A 103 -9.82 15.02 -0.81
CA LEU A 103 -9.80 15.89 0.35
C LEU A 103 -8.61 15.53 1.23
N ASP A 104 -7.85 16.54 1.64
CA ASP A 104 -6.81 16.40 2.65
C ASP A 104 -7.44 16.62 4.02
N VAL A 105 -7.88 15.52 4.65
CA VAL A 105 -8.62 15.54 5.92
C VAL A 105 -7.69 15.19 7.07
N GLY A 106 -7.78 15.93 8.17
CA GLY A 106 -6.89 15.78 9.33
C GLY A 106 -5.55 16.51 9.21
N SER A 107 -5.33 17.28 8.14
CA SER A 107 -4.23 18.25 8.08
C SER A 107 -4.60 19.55 8.82
N SER A 108 -3.60 20.34 9.21
CA SER A 108 -3.85 21.66 9.80
C SER A 108 -4.64 22.54 8.83
N THR A 109 -5.41 23.52 9.33
CA THR A 109 -6.25 24.42 8.51
C THR A 109 -5.51 25.08 7.33
N LYS A 110 -4.21 25.34 7.46
CA LYS A 110 -3.36 25.89 6.39
C LYS A 110 -3.09 24.90 5.24
N PHE A 111 -3.07 23.60 5.53
CA PHE A 111 -2.77 22.53 4.58
C PHE A 111 -4.01 21.78 4.09
N GLN A 112 -5.18 22.00 4.73
CA GLN A 112 -6.44 21.46 4.26
C GLN A 112 -6.75 21.98 2.86
N CYS A 113 -6.83 21.06 1.90
CA CYS A 113 -7.19 21.38 0.52
C CYS A 113 -8.14 20.31 -0.04
N GLY A 114 -9.01 20.75 -0.95
CA GLY A 114 -9.89 19.87 -1.71
C GLY A 114 -9.68 20.09 -3.20
N ARG A 115 -9.47 19.03 -3.96
CA ARG A 115 -9.37 19.11 -5.43
C ARG A 115 -10.33 18.11 -6.06
N THR A 116 -10.97 18.53 -7.15
CA THR A 116 -11.93 17.73 -7.92
C THR A 116 -11.31 17.37 -9.27
N GLY A 117 -11.56 16.16 -9.77
CA GLY A 117 -11.05 15.72 -11.08
C GLY A 117 -9.54 15.53 -11.15
N VAL A 118 -8.86 15.45 -10.00
CA VAL A 118 -7.43 15.13 -9.91
C VAL A 118 -7.23 13.95 -8.98
N THR A 119 -6.15 13.21 -9.15
CA THR A 119 -5.74 12.19 -8.20
C THR A 119 -4.36 12.56 -7.63
N PRO A 120 -4.08 12.24 -6.35
CA PRO A 120 -2.85 12.67 -5.68
C PRO A 120 -1.58 12.06 -6.27
N TYR A 121 -1.70 10.99 -7.07
CA TYR A 121 -0.56 10.25 -7.60
C TYR A 121 -0.57 10.03 -9.12
N LEU A 122 -1.63 10.45 -9.82
CA LEU A 122 -1.69 10.42 -11.29
C LEU A 122 -1.71 11.85 -11.82
N THR A 123 -0.53 12.35 -12.20
CA THR A 123 -0.36 13.68 -12.81
C THR A 123 -0.80 13.74 -14.27
N LYS A 124 -0.95 12.58 -14.94
CA LYS A 124 -1.48 12.46 -16.31
C LYS A 124 -2.31 11.18 -16.43
N ILE A 125 -3.61 11.33 -16.69
CA ILE A 125 -4.50 10.24 -17.09
C ILE A 125 -4.78 10.41 -18.60
N ARG A 126 -4.73 9.31 -19.37
CA ARG A 126 -5.13 9.28 -20.80
C ARG A 126 -6.65 9.09 -20.99
N LEU A 127 -7.46 9.49 -20.03
CA LEU A 127 -8.91 9.53 -20.19
C LEU A 127 -9.27 10.93 -20.66
N SER A 128 -9.61 11.05 -21.94
CA SER A 128 -10.43 12.15 -22.44
C SER A 128 -11.83 11.92 -21.90
N PHE A 129 -12.29 12.77 -20.97
CA PHE A 129 -13.70 12.82 -20.64
C PHE A 129 -14.44 13.30 -21.89
N GLN A 130 -15.33 12.44 -22.43
CA GLN A 130 -16.32 12.83 -23.43
C GLN A 130 -17.41 13.67 -22.78
#